data_AF-A0A8H5EY05-F1
#
_entry.id   AF-A0A8H5EY05-F1
#
_cell.length_a   1.000
_cell.length_b   1.000
_cell.length_c   1.000
_cell.angle_alpha   90.00
_cell.angle_beta   90.00
_cell.angle_gamma   90.00
#
_symmetry.space_group_name_H-M   'P 1'
#
loop_
_entity.id
_entity.type
_entity.pdbx_description
1 polymer ?
#
loop_
_entity_poly.entity_id
_entity_poly.type
_entity_poly.pdbx_seq_one_letter_code
_entity_poly.pdbx_strand_id
1 'polypeptide(L)'
;MSVWCLIIEDDRTVVGEPFKAHFHPGLDIEDLKIQVVATRPTLAGADTTLVSVHHNATIRPDLDYDQLRAAISEHDFTKSRVSPIKIVTEVASGGGLLIFKKPAPPQKASLKRPLPPSASNEHENLQKTKIARHAPSDMAKPARYASIQMDPSERILDDRPTPDVIVAPIALLYSPFGEFEDIFTNGVPPTDIHVDLRKMEENIDALAAAMCRFYIDEATRRLAGIPLLNAILEFPIRAGDVAKPARSDGHCDVGGMISTIVDWKDAFANISTYPHARCVGYVAHSHVASDKAKDLCGRQILPALAMTFLGDLVQFHAIVLLGHRYRAVGLTPALSFSLWATNVTQRKQLYNAFIAAYILQQRIHWDLQTYANSHQDQDLPRHDRFFHPSVTEILAYSGGVPDEGDTPGEGGDNANKDTIKFTISDHFAGTGEETFRNRHLYRATLTAARPSYPCGTKILVKFSRRYCMKLHDFCYHKRHAPKVLGFEKLPGGWFATAMEYLADAEPITYPNPEQHDQVKRLVKDFHDEGFVHGDLRAANILFNKSSNNFWLIDFDWGGKADKVAYPTWFLHKELLNGRESKDLIIHKVDDERILQATLNGLHASNHIHPSVESDCRIAPSLGISRRCALAPDSSFF
;
A
#
# COMPACT_ATOMS: atom_id res chain seq x y z
N MET A 1 10.74 -38.85 20.80
CA MET A 1 10.88 -39.81 19.68
C MET A 1 12.20 -39.55 18.97
N SER A 2 12.80 -40.56 18.35
CA SER A 2 14.02 -40.40 17.55
C SER A 2 13.77 -40.85 16.11
N VAL A 3 14.19 -40.04 15.14
CA VAL A 3 14.01 -40.32 13.70
C VAL A 3 15.33 -40.15 12.98
N TRP A 4 15.60 -41.04 12.03
CA TRP A 4 16.76 -40.95 11.15
C TRP A 4 16.60 -39.77 10.17
N CYS A 5 17.67 -39.01 10.03
CA CYS A 5 17.76 -37.82 9.20
C CYS A 5 18.99 -37.92 8.29
N LEU A 6 18.88 -37.32 7.10
CA LEU A 6 19.95 -37.21 6.11
C LEU A 6 19.95 -35.79 5.55
N ILE A 7 21.12 -35.27 5.20
CA ILE A 7 21.26 -33.96 4.53
C ILE A 7 21.64 -34.21 3.07
N ILE A 8 21.03 -33.47 2.15
CA ILE A 8 21.34 -33.49 0.73
C ILE A 8 21.56 -32.08 0.19
N GLU A 9 22.36 -31.90 -0.86
CA GLU A 9 22.46 -30.63 -1.62
C GLU A 9 21.26 -30.45 -2.57
N ASP A 10 21.24 -29.31 -3.28
CA ASP A 10 20.15 -28.94 -4.16
C ASP A 10 19.98 -29.88 -5.38
N ASP A 11 21.09 -30.48 -5.82
CA ASP A 11 21.19 -31.54 -6.85
C ASP A 11 20.89 -32.95 -6.33
N ARG A 12 20.48 -33.06 -5.06
CA ARG A 12 20.17 -34.30 -4.33
C ARG A 12 21.36 -35.21 -4.04
N THR A 13 22.59 -34.70 -4.09
CA THR A 13 23.77 -35.41 -3.57
C THR A 13 23.75 -35.47 -2.04
N VAL A 14 24.12 -36.60 -1.45
CA VAL A 14 24.13 -36.80 0.01
C VAL A 14 25.32 -36.10 0.65
N VAL A 15 25.08 -35.34 1.72
CA VAL A 15 26.08 -34.54 2.42
C VAL A 15 26.17 -34.95 3.88
N GLY A 16 27.28 -35.59 4.23
CA GLY A 16 27.52 -36.08 5.58
C GLY A 16 26.83 -37.41 5.89
N GLU A 17 27.04 -37.90 7.10
CA GLU A 17 26.53 -39.19 7.55
C GLU A 17 25.08 -39.08 8.10
N PRO A 18 24.26 -40.15 7.97
CA PRO A 18 22.92 -40.18 8.55
C PRO A 18 22.98 -40.02 10.08
N PHE A 19 22.01 -39.33 10.67
CA PHE A 19 21.98 -39.07 12.11
C PHE A 19 20.58 -39.19 12.69
N LYS A 20 20.47 -39.45 14.00
CA LYS A 20 19.19 -39.39 14.70
C LYS A 20 18.92 -37.99 15.25
N ALA A 21 17.75 -37.45 14.97
CA ALA A 21 17.22 -36.26 15.64
C ALA A 21 16.22 -36.69 16.71
N HIS A 22 16.33 -36.08 17.90
CA HIS A 22 15.43 -36.33 19.03
C HIS A 22 14.46 -35.15 19.18
N PHE A 23 13.17 -35.45 19.28
CA PHE A 23 12.11 -34.44 19.44
C PHE A 23 10.99 -34.91 20.38
N HIS A 24 10.24 -33.94 20.92
CA HIS A 24 9.05 -34.19 21.72
C HIS A 24 7.80 -34.30 20.83
N PRO A 25 6.78 -35.10 21.24
CA PRO A 25 5.52 -35.17 20.52
C PRO A 25 4.88 -33.77 20.38
N GLY A 26 4.62 -33.33 19.15
CA GLY A 26 4.06 -32.00 18.86
C GLY A 26 5.07 -30.92 18.44
N LEU A 27 6.36 -31.25 18.29
CA LEU A 27 7.37 -30.32 17.75
C LEU A 27 7.03 -29.91 16.31
N ASP A 28 7.05 -28.60 16.03
CA ASP A 28 6.90 -28.04 14.69
C ASP A 28 8.14 -28.33 13.82
N ILE A 29 7.94 -28.45 12.51
CA ILE A 29 9.02 -28.72 11.55
C ILE A 29 10.05 -27.58 11.53
N GLU A 30 9.62 -26.33 11.76
CA GLU A 30 10.51 -25.17 11.84
C GLU A 30 11.44 -25.23 13.06
N ASP A 31 10.92 -25.65 14.22
CA ASP A 31 11.74 -25.82 15.41
C ASP A 31 12.76 -26.97 15.22
N LEU A 32 12.38 -28.03 14.50
CA LEU A 32 13.29 -29.11 14.11
C LEU A 32 14.39 -28.62 13.15
N LYS A 33 14.07 -27.76 12.17
CA LYS A 33 15.05 -27.15 11.27
C LYS A 33 16.06 -26.31 12.05
N ILE A 34 15.59 -25.48 12.97
CA ILE A 34 16.46 -24.65 13.82
C ILE A 34 17.41 -25.54 14.62
N GLN A 35 16.90 -26.60 15.25
CA GLN A 35 17.71 -27.55 16.02
C GLN A 35 18.77 -28.26 15.15
N VAL A 36 18.40 -28.72 13.96
CA VAL A 36 19.32 -29.44 13.06
C VAL A 36 20.37 -28.50 12.47
N VAL A 37 20.00 -27.28 12.05
CA VAL A 37 20.94 -26.27 11.54
C VAL A 37 21.93 -25.83 12.62
N ALA A 38 21.49 -25.68 13.87
CA ALA A 38 22.36 -25.30 14.98
C ALA A 38 23.36 -26.42 15.39
N THR A 39 23.01 -27.69 15.14
CA THR A 39 23.81 -28.84 15.61
C THR A 39 24.65 -29.51 14.53
N ARG A 40 24.42 -29.21 13.25
CA ARG A 40 25.10 -29.89 12.13
C ARG A 40 26.06 -28.95 11.39
N PRO A 41 27.39 -29.25 11.42
CA PRO A 41 28.38 -28.44 10.71
C PRO A 41 28.10 -28.28 9.21
N THR A 42 27.48 -29.28 8.57
CA THR A 42 27.14 -29.27 7.13
C THR A 42 26.09 -28.22 6.75
N LEU A 43 25.31 -27.74 7.72
CA LEU A 43 24.28 -26.69 7.58
C LEU A 43 24.64 -25.40 8.33
N ALA A 44 25.86 -25.28 8.88
CA ALA A 44 26.25 -24.11 9.64
C ALA A 44 26.14 -22.82 8.80
N GLY A 45 25.39 -21.84 9.31
CA GLY A 45 25.15 -20.56 8.63
C GLY A 45 24.09 -20.60 7.51
N ALA A 46 23.42 -21.73 7.29
CA ALA A 46 22.27 -21.79 6.38
C ALA A 46 21.07 -21.03 6.97
N ASP A 47 20.37 -20.27 6.12
CA ASP A 47 19.08 -19.67 6.48
C ASP A 47 18.04 -20.78 6.65
N THR A 48 17.52 -20.93 7.87
CA THR A 48 16.55 -21.97 8.23
C THR A 48 15.26 -21.89 7.40
N THR A 49 14.90 -20.70 6.90
CA THR A 49 13.72 -20.50 6.04
C THR A 49 13.88 -21.10 4.64
N LEU A 50 15.13 -21.26 4.18
CA LEU A 50 15.47 -21.82 2.88
C LEU A 50 15.77 -23.33 2.94
N VAL A 51 15.94 -23.89 4.14
CA VAL A 51 16.08 -25.34 4.32
C VAL A 51 14.71 -25.99 4.19
N SER A 52 14.56 -26.90 3.23
CA SER A 52 13.33 -27.70 3.07
C SER A 52 13.50 -29.09 3.66
N VAL A 53 12.46 -29.58 4.35
CA VAL A 53 12.45 -30.91 4.96
C VAL A 53 11.42 -31.77 4.27
N HIS A 54 11.83 -32.98 3.94
CA HIS A 54 11.02 -33.91 3.19
C HIS A 54 11.00 -35.30 3.80
N HIS A 55 9.95 -36.06 3.51
CA HIS A 55 9.82 -37.45 3.94
C HIS A 55 10.24 -38.39 2.81
N ASN A 56 11.04 -39.42 3.13
CA ASN A 56 11.23 -40.56 2.26
C ASN A 56 10.71 -41.83 2.94
N ALA A 57 9.54 -42.29 2.49
CA ALA A 57 8.88 -43.49 2.99
C ALA A 57 9.50 -44.81 2.45
N THR A 58 10.46 -44.73 1.53
CA THR A 58 11.07 -45.90 0.88
C THR A 58 12.14 -46.54 1.77
N ILE A 59 12.83 -45.75 2.60
CA ILE A 59 13.89 -46.20 3.50
C ILE A 59 13.30 -46.38 4.89
N ARG A 60 13.27 -47.63 5.38
CA ARG A 60 12.57 -47.98 6.61
C ARG A 60 13.31 -47.53 7.87
N PRO A 61 12.60 -47.16 8.95
CA PRO A 61 13.19 -46.60 10.16
C PRO A 61 13.78 -47.63 11.14
N ASP A 62 13.52 -48.92 10.93
CA ASP A 62 13.94 -50.05 11.79
C ASP A 62 15.35 -50.56 11.47
N LEU A 63 16.00 -50.02 10.45
CA LEU A 63 17.37 -50.37 10.07
C LEU A 63 18.36 -49.92 11.15
N ASP A 64 19.35 -50.77 11.42
CA ASP A 64 20.55 -50.37 12.15
C ASP A 64 21.39 -49.39 11.32
N TYR A 65 22.44 -48.81 11.93
CA TYR A 65 23.24 -47.78 11.27
C TYR A 65 23.92 -48.29 9.98
N ASP A 66 24.43 -49.52 9.99
CA ASP A 66 25.17 -50.09 8.85
C ASP A 66 24.23 -50.46 7.71
N GLN A 67 23.06 -51.01 8.04
CA GLN A 67 21.99 -51.30 7.09
C GLN A 67 21.42 -50.02 6.47
N LEU A 68 21.24 -48.96 7.25
CA LEU A 68 20.77 -47.66 6.76
C LEU A 68 21.79 -47.05 5.80
N ARG A 69 23.08 -47.14 6.13
CA ARG A 69 24.17 -46.62 5.29
C ARG A 69 24.26 -47.36 3.97
N ALA A 70 24.12 -48.69 3.98
CA ALA A 70 24.04 -49.50 2.76
C ALA A 70 22.81 -49.11 1.91
N ALA A 71 21.64 -49.00 2.53
CA ALA A 71 20.41 -48.60 1.86
C ALA A 71 20.50 -47.20 1.22
N ILE A 72 21.15 -46.23 1.88
CA ILE A 72 21.36 -44.89 1.33
C ILE A 72 22.35 -44.92 0.16
N SER A 73 23.41 -45.74 0.22
CA SER A 73 24.39 -45.86 -0.85
C SER A 73 23.82 -46.50 -2.12
N GLU A 74 22.83 -47.37 -1.99
CA GLU A 74 22.16 -48.03 -3.13
C GLU A 74 20.93 -47.24 -3.65
N HIS A 75 20.52 -46.18 -2.96
CA HIS A 75 19.30 -45.43 -3.28
C HIS A 75 19.55 -44.24 -4.22
N ASP A 76 18.87 -44.23 -5.37
CA ASP A 76 18.91 -43.11 -6.31
C ASP A 76 17.91 -42.01 -5.93
N PHE A 77 18.37 -41.04 -5.13
CA PHE A 77 17.58 -39.89 -4.68
C PHE A 77 17.07 -38.98 -5.81
N THR A 78 17.62 -39.08 -7.03
CA THR A 78 17.14 -38.30 -8.19
C THR A 78 15.78 -38.79 -8.69
N LYS A 79 15.44 -40.06 -8.45
CA LYS A 79 14.18 -40.69 -8.89
C LYS A 79 13.14 -40.82 -7.76
N SER A 80 13.51 -40.53 -6.52
CA SER A 80 12.63 -40.70 -5.37
C SER A 80 11.50 -39.67 -5.33
N ARG A 81 10.28 -40.12 -4.96
CA ARG A 81 9.17 -39.25 -4.59
C ARG A 81 9.43 -38.71 -3.19
N VAL A 82 9.72 -37.44 -3.13
CA VAL A 82 10.07 -36.72 -1.91
C VAL A 82 8.96 -35.69 -1.69
N SER A 83 8.17 -35.84 -0.62
CA SER A 83 7.02 -34.98 -0.33
C SER A 83 7.34 -33.98 0.79
N PRO A 84 6.98 -32.69 0.64
CA PRO A 84 7.19 -31.70 1.67
C PRO A 84 6.29 -32.00 2.89
N ILE A 85 6.87 -31.93 4.08
CA ILE A 85 6.16 -32.20 5.33
C ILE A 85 5.83 -30.90 6.03
N LYS A 86 4.61 -30.81 6.59
CA LYS A 86 4.19 -29.66 7.40
C LYS A 86 4.19 -29.94 8.90
N ILE A 87 4.07 -31.21 9.34
CA ILE A 87 4.01 -31.56 10.77
C ILE A 87 4.78 -32.87 11.03
N VAL A 88 5.65 -32.89 12.05
CA VAL A 88 6.54 -34.02 12.36
C VAL A 88 5.77 -35.28 12.83
N THR A 89 4.56 -35.14 13.36
CA THR A 89 3.73 -36.27 13.86
C THR A 89 3.30 -37.26 12.79
N GLU A 90 3.24 -36.86 11.50
CA GLU A 90 2.98 -37.78 10.38
C GLU A 90 4.12 -38.79 10.17
N VAL A 91 5.35 -38.44 10.55
CA VAL A 91 6.55 -39.27 10.36
C VAL A 91 6.72 -40.28 11.49
N ALA A 92 6.32 -39.89 12.70
CA ALA A 92 6.38 -40.76 13.88
C ALA A 92 5.43 -41.97 13.81
N SER A 93 4.39 -41.89 12.98
CA SER A 93 3.40 -42.97 12.77
C SER A 93 3.60 -43.71 11.44
N GLY A 94 4.19 -43.08 10.42
CA GLY A 94 4.39 -43.66 9.09
C GLY A 94 5.74 -44.35 8.86
N GLY A 95 6.77 -44.05 9.66
CA GLY A 95 8.10 -44.66 9.55
C GLY A 95 8.86 -44.31 8.27
N GLY A 96 9.92 -43.50 8.37
CA GLY A 96 10.77 -43.17 7.23
C GLY A 96 11.94 -42.25 7.55
N LEU A 97 12.76 -41.98 6.54
CA LEU A 97 13.95 -41.12 6.63
C LEU A 97 13.55 -39.65 6.36
N LEU A 98 13.95 -38.73 7.25
CA LEU A 98 13.82 -37.30 7.01
C LEU A 98 14.99 -36.77 6.20
N ILE A 99 14.70 -36.01 5.15
CA ILE A 99 15.72 -35.44 4.26
C ILE A 99 15.71 -33.92 4.39
N PHE A 100 16.82 -33.37 4.84
CA PHE A 100 17.09 -31.93 4.91
C PHE A 100 17.81 -31.50 3.63
N LYS A 101 17.15 -30.68 2.83
CA LYS A 101 17.73 -30.16 1.59
C LYS A 101 18.41 -28.83 1.89
N LYS A 102 19.73 -28.79 1.68
CA LYS A 102 20.55 -27.60 1.87
C LYS A 102 20.34 -26.62 0.71
N PRO A 103 20.15 -25.32 0.98
CA PRO A 103 20.03 -24.31 -0.07
C PRO A 103 21.36 -24.14 -0.81
N ALA A 104 21.30 -24.05 -2.14
CA ALA A 104 22.50 -23.83 -2.95
C ALA A 104 23.23 -22.55 -2.52
N PRO A 105 24.58 -22.57 -2.38
CA PRO A 105 25.33 -21.35 -2.12
C PRO A 105 25.07 -20.36 -3.25
N PRO A 106 24.94 -19.05 -2.96
CA PRO A 106 24.72 -18.05 -3.99
C PRO A 106 25.85 -18.15 -5.00
N GLN A 107 25.52 -18.53 -6.25
CA GLN A 107 26.50 -18.54 -7.32
C GLN A 107 27.13 -17.16 -7.37
N LYS A 108 28.47 -17.11 -7.28
CA LYS A 108 29.25 -15.90 -7.51
C LYS A 108 29.02 -15.47 -8.95
N ALA A 109 27.94 -14.71 -9.17
CA ALA A 109 27.80 -13.87 -10.33
C ALA A 109 29.06 -13.01 -10.36
N SER A 110 29.82 -13.15 -11.44
CA SER A 110 30.94 -12.28 -11.74
C SER A 110 30.53 -10.85 -11.47
N LEU A 111 31.26 -10.19 -10.59
CA LEU A 111 31.14 -8.77 -10.25
C LEU A 111 31.38 -7.92 -11.51
N LYS A 112 30.40 -7.88 -12.41
CA LYS A 112 30.02 -6.60 -12.99
C LYS A 112 29.37 -5.86 -11.83
N ARG A 113 29.89 -4.67 -11.51
CA ARG A 113 29.15 -3.70 -10.67
C ARG A 113 27.67 -3.80 -11.03
N PRO A 114 26.73 -3.83 -10.06
CA PRO A 114 25.34 -3.63 -10.42
C PRO A 114 25.32 -2.29 -11.16
N LEU A 115 25.10 -2.33 -12.46
CA LEU A 115 24.68 -1.12 -13.14
C LEU A 115 23.37 -0.72 -12.43
N PRO A 116 23.14 0.58 -12.21
CA PRO A 116 21.83 1.03 -11.75
C PRO A 116 20.77 0.40 -12.65
N PRO A 117 19.60 0.00 -12.12
CA PRO A 117 18.57 -0.66 -12.92
C PRO A 117 18.31 0.17 -14.17
N SER A 118 18.74 -0.33 -15.32
CA SER A 118 18.48 0.30 -16.59
C SER A 118 17.01 0.04 -16.93
N ALA A 119 16.30 1.06 -17.44
CA ALA A 119 14.91 0.95 -17.90
C ALA A 119 14.64 -0.28 -18.79
N SER A 120 15.68 -0.72 -19.53
CA SER A 120 15.66 -1.93 -20.34
C SER A 120 15.22 -3.18 -19.56
N ASN A 121 15.57 -3.31 -18.28
CA ASN A 121 15.22 -4.49 -17.49
C ASN A 121 13.74 -4.49 -17.07
N GLU A 122 13.17 -3.33 -16.73
CA GLU A 122 11.75 -3.26 -16.32
C GLU A 122 10.80 -3.47 -17.50
N HIS A 123 11.11 -2.92 -18.68
CA HIS A 123 10.32 -3.21 -19.88
C HIS A 123 10.41 -4.69 -20.28
N GLU A 124 11.60 -5.29 -20.24
CA GLU A 124 11.78 -6.73 -20.48
C GLU A 124 11.04 -7.60 -19.45
N ASN A 125 10.98 -7.18 -18.18
CA ASN A 125 10.21 -7.86 -17.16
C ASN A 125 8.71 -7.75 -17.43
N LEU A 126 8.22 -6.56 -17.80
CA LEU A 126 6.83 -6.35 -18.19
C LEU A 126 6.43 -7.29 -19.35
N GLN A 127 7.27 -7.41 -20.38
CA GLN A 127 7.03 -8.31 -21.52
C GLN A 127 6.87 -9.79 -21.12
N LYS A 128 7.49 -10.21 -20.01
CA LYS A 128 7.44 -11.59 -19.51
C LYS A 128 6.17 -11.88 -18.70
N THR A 129 5.51 -10.85 -18.17
CA THR A 129 4.33 -11.00 -17.29
C THR A 129 3.16 -11.68 -17.99
N LYS A 130 2.36 -12.43 -17.23
CA LYS A 130 1.09 -13.00 -17.74
C LYS A 130 0.12 -11.94 -18.27
N ILE A 131 0.12 -10.75 -17.65
CA ILE A 131 -0.72 -9.60 -18.01
C ILE A 131 -0.40 -9.11 -19.44
N ALA A 132 0.87 -9.08 -19.82
CA ALA A 132 1.27 -8.66 -21.16
C ALA A 132 1.20 -9.79 -22.21
N ARG A 133 1.37 -11.05 -21.81
CA ARG A 133 1.47 -12.19 -22.76
C ARG A 133 0.12 -12.77 -23.17
N HIS A 134 -0.87 -12.77 -22.27
CA HIS A 134 -2.19 -13.29 -22.56
C HIS A 134 -3.12 -12.19 -23.10
N ALA A 135 -4.12 -12.58 -23.90
CA ALA A 135 -5.12 -11.64 -24.38
C ALA A 135 -5.88 -11.01 -23.20
N PRO A 136 -6.19 -9.69 -23.24
CA PRO A 136 -6.92 -9.00 -22.17
C PRO A 136 -8.22 -9.68 -21.74
N SER A 137 -8.99 -10.22 -22.69
CA SER A 137 -10.23 -10.95 -22.41
C SER A 137 -10.01 -12.30 -21.70
N ASP A 138 -8.83 -12.88 -21.81
CA ASP A 138 -8.52 -14.19 -21.25
C ASP A 138 -7.97 -14.07 -19.83
N MET A 139 -7.04 -13.13 -19.61
CA MET A 139 -6.49 -12.80 -18.28
C MET A 139 -7.53 -12.23 -17.31
N ALA A 140 -8.54 -11.52 -17.83
CA ALA A 140 -9.61 -10.95 -17.02
C ALA A 140 -10.68 -11.98 -16.58
N LYS A 141 -10.60 -13.24 -17.04
CA LYS A 141 -11.51 -14.30 -16.58
C LYS A 141 -11.31 -14.59 -15.09
N PRO A 142 -12.36 -14.84 -14.30
CA PRO A 142 -12.27 -14.97 -12.85
C PRO A 142 -11.18 -15.92 -12.36
N ALA A 143 -11.09 -17.14 -12.92
CA ALA A 143 -10.11 -18.14 -12.51
C ALA A 143 -8.66 -17.70 -12.79
N ARG A 144 -8.41 -17.03 -13.93
CA ARG A 144 -7.07 -16.56 -14.29
C ARG A 144 -6.68 -15.32 -13.51
N TYR A 145 -7.62 -14.40 -13.35
CA TYR A 145 -7.41 -13.21 -12.53
C TYR A 145 -7.05 -13.59 -11.10
N ALA A 146 -7.81 -14.52 -10.49
CA ALA A 146 -7.51 -15.05 -9.17
C ALA A 146 -6.11 -15.68 -9.12
N SER A 147 -5.71 -16.46 -10.13
CA SER A 147 -4.36 -17.03 -10.20
C SER A 147 -3.25 -15.98 -10.30
N ILE A 148 -3.47 -14.87 -11.03
CA ILE A 148 -2.50 -13.76 -11.12
C ILE A 148 -2.40 -13.04 -9.78
N GLN A 149 -3.53 -12.84 -9.08
CA GLN A 149 -3.56 -12.19 -7.77
C GLN A 149 -2.78 -12.95 -6.68
N MET A 150 -2.63 -14.27 -6.83
CA MET A 150 -1.83 -15.10 -5.91
C MET A 150 -0.32 -14.99 -6.14
N ASP A 151 0.13 -14.34 -7.22
CA ASP A 151 1.54 -14.14 -7.54
C ASP A 151 1.98 -12.73 -7.13
N PRO A 152 2.78 -12.56 -6.06
CA PRO A 152 3.20 -11.23 -5.59
C PRO A 152 3.96 -10.42 -6.65
N SER A 153 4.60 -11.09 -7.62
CA SER A 153 5.39 -10.44 -8.67
C SER A 153 4.54 -9.98 -9.87
N GLU A 154 3.34 -10.55 -10.05
CA GLU A 154 2.49 -10.26 -11.21
C GLU A 154 1.11 -9.69 -10.84
N ARG A 155 0.69 -9.75 -9.58
CA ARG A 155 -0.62 -9.28 -9.15
C ARG A 155 -0.85 -7.81 -9.51
N ILE A 156 -2.07 -7.50 -9.92
CA ILE A 156 -2.54 -6.11 -10.05
C ILE A 156 -2.80 -5.59 -8.65
N LEU A 157 -2.19 -4.48 -8.29
CA LEU A 157 -2.37 -3.83 -7.00
C LEU A 157 -3.70 -3.05 -7.05
N ASP A 158 -4.78 -3.71 -6.65
CA ASP A 158 -6.15 -3.18 -6.78
C ASP A 158 -6.88 -3.02 -5.44
N ASP A 159 -6.13 -3.02 -4.33
CA ASP A 159 -6.62 -2.86 -2.95
C ASP A 159 -7.65 -3.90 -2.51
N ARG A 160 -7.68 -5.08 -3.16
CA ARG A 160 -8.54 -6.21 -2.80
C ARG A 160 -7.74 -7.44 -2.34
N PRO A 161 -8.20 -8.16 -1.29
CA PRO A 161 -9.36 -7.85 -0.44
C PRO A 161 -9.13 -6.67 0.51
N THR A 162 -7.87 -6.28 0.72
CA THR A 162 -7.45 -5.17 1.57
C THR A 162 -6.49 -4.26 0.81
N PRO A 163 -6.40 -2.97 1.17
CA PRO A 163 -5.47 -2.03 0.55
C PRO A 163 -4.02 -2.52 0.53
N ASP A 164 -3.31 -2.24 -0.55
CA ASP A 164 -1.89 -2.57 -0.68
C ASP A 164 -1.02 -1.59 0.11
N VAL A 165 -0.84 -1.87 1.39
CA VAL A 165 -0.18 -0.98 2.38
C VAL A 165 1.28 -0.63 2.08
N ILE A 166 1.94 -1.42 1.21
CA ILE A 166 3.33 -1.22 0.80
C ILE A 166 3.43 -0.11 -0.25
N VAL A 167 2.32 0.20 -0.93
CA VAL A 167 2.29 1.10 -2.08
C VAL A 167 1.55 2.38 -1.70
N ALA A 168 2.10 3.52 -2.07
CA ALA A 168 1.45 4.80 -1.83
C ALA A 168 0.06 4.87 -2.49
N PRO A 169 -0.90 5.59 -1.88
CA PRO A 169 -2.17 5.93 -2.49
C PRO A 169 -2.00 6.50 -3.90
N ILE A 170 -2.94 6.19 -4.79
CA ILE A 170 -2.79 6.56 -6.20
C ILE A 170 -2.72 8.09 -6.41
N ALA A 171 -3.44 8.86 -5.59
CA ALA A 171 -3.38 10.32 -5.56
C ALA A 171 -1.99 10.86 -5.18
N LEU A 172 -1.22 10.12 -4.37
CA LEU A 172 0.15 10.48 -3.98
C LEU A 172 1.19 9.96 -4.98
N LEU A 173 0.84 8.99 -5.82
CA LEU A 173 1.67 8.53 -6.94
C LEU A 173 1.56 9.46 -8.13
N TYR A 174 0.36 9.97 -8.42
CA TYR A 174 0.13 10.91 -9.52
C TYR A 174 -0.96 11.91 -9.11
N SER A 175 -0.53 13.15 -8.85
CA SER A 175 -1.34 14.23 -8.28
C SER A 175 -2.68 14.46 -9.01
N PRO A 176 -2.76 14.39 -10.35
CA PRO A 176 -4.03 14.53 -11.07
C PRO A 176 -5.13 13.55 -10.65
N PHE A 177 -4.81 12.37 -10.11
CA PHE A 177 -5.84 11.49 -9.55
C PHE A 177 -6.41 12.02 -8.24
N GLY A 178 -5.63 12.75 -7.43
CA GLY A 178 -6.14 13.47 -6.27
C GLY A 178 -7.05 14.62 -6.68
N GLU A 179 -6.68 15.37 -7.72
CA GLU A 179 -7.55 16.44 -8.24
C GLU A 179 -8.87 15.89 -8.78
N PHE A 180 -8.85 14.71 -9.41
CA PHE A 180 -10.07 14.01 -9.79
C PHE A 180 -10.99 13.78 -8.57
N GLU A 181 -10.44 13.28 -7.45
CA GLU A 181 -11.22 13.05 -6.22
C GLU A 181 -11.80 14.35 -5.65
N ASP A 182 -11.03 15.44 -5.69
CA ASP A 182 -11.48 16.75 -5.22
C ASP A 182 -12.63 17.31 -6.08
N ILE A 183 -12.50 17.24 -7.42
CA ILE A 183 -13.55 17.68 -8.35
C ILE A 183 -14.79 16.79 -8.19
N PHE A 184 -14.61 15.48 -8.09
CA PHE A 184 -15.72 14.54 -7.89
C PHE A 184 -16.53 14.88 -6.63
N THR A 185 -15.83 15.19 -5.54
CA THR A 185 -16.44 15.49 -4.23
C THR A 185 -17.05 16.88 -4.17
N ASN A 186 -16.33 17.90 -4.65
CA ASN A 186 -16.69 19.31 -4.43
C ASN A 186 -17.39 19.96 -5.63
N GLY A 187 -17.24 19.39 -6.83
CA GLY A 187 -17.83 19.92 -8.07
C GLY A 187 -17.18 21.21 -8.59
N VAL A 188 -15.98 21.53 -8.13
CA VAL A 188 -15.26 22.75 -8.52
C VAL A 188 -14.06 22.37 -9.40
N PRO A 189 -14.09 22.72 -10.71
CA PRO A 189 -12.94 22.57 -11.60
C PRO A 189 -11.79 23.49 -11.18
N PRO A 190 -10.53 23.15 -11.51
CA PRO A 190 -9.40 24.03 -11.28
C PRO A 190 -9.44 25.21 -12.27
N THR A 191 -8.80 26.33 -11.92
CA THR A 191 -8.87 27.58 -12.68
C THR A 191 -7.99 27.60 -13.93
N ASP A 192 -7.02 26.67 -14.03
CA ASP A 192 -6.07 26.57 -15.15
C ASP A 192 -6.66 25.92 -16.41
N ILE A 193 -7.79 25.21 -16.28
CA ILE A 193 -8.47 24.55 -17.39
C ILE A 193 -9.90 25.09 -17.50
N HIS A 194 -10.20 25.76 -18.60
CA HIS A 194 -11.54 26.24 -18.87
C HIS A 194 -12.48 25.08 -19.23
N VAL A 195 -13.61 24.98 -18.53
CA VAL A 195 -14.66 24.00 -18.80
C VAL A 195 -15.99 24.72 -19.00
N ASP A 196 -16.61 24.54 -20.18
CA ASP A 196 -18.00 24.95 -20.40
C ASP A 196 -18.94 23.97 -19.72
N LEU A 197 -19.28 24.26 -18.47
CA LEU A 197 -20.09 23.38 -17.62
C LEU A 197 -21.46 23.06 -18.24
N ARG A 198 -22.09 24.04 -18.91
CA ARG A 198 -23.40 23.84 -19.51
C ARG A 198 -23.33 22.87 -20.68
N LYS A 199 -22.40 23.12 -21.61
CA LYS A 199 -22.18 22.21 -22.75
C LYS A 199 -21.77 20.81 -22.28
N MET A 200 -20.96 20.75 -21.22
CA MET A 200 -20.54 19.49 -20.61
C MET A 200 -21.73 18.71 -20.06
N GLU A 201 -22.61 19.34 -19.27
CA GLU A 201 -23.83 18.70 -18.75
C GLU A 201 -24.76 18.25 -19.89
N GLU A 202 -24.98 19.07 -20.92
CA GLU A 202 -25.79 18.71 -22.09
C GLU A 202 -25.24 17.47 -22.82
N ASN A 203 -23.91 17.38 -22.99
CA ASN A 203 -23.26 16.22 -23.60
C ASN A 203 -23.33 14.97 -22.71
N ILE A 204 -23.18 15.13 -21.40
CA ILE A 204 -23.31 14.03 -20.42
C ILE A 204 -24.75 13.52 -20.39
N ASP A 205 -25.74 14.40 -20.48
CA ASP A 205 -27.16 14.03 -20.56
C ASP A 205 -27.46 13.25 -21.84
N ALA A 206 -26.88 13.66 -22.97
CA ALA A 206 -27.00 12.93 -24.23
C ALA A 206 -26.38 11.53 -24.13
N LEU A 207 -25.18 11.41 -23.55
CA LEU A 207 -24.54 10.12 -23.28
C LEU A 207 -25.40 9.26 -22.34
N ALA A 208 -25.92 9.84 -21.26
CA ALA A 208 -26.77 9.15 -20.31
C ALA A 208 -28.04 8.59 -20.97
N ALA A 209 -28.71 9.42 -21.78
CA ALA A 209 -29.89 9.00 -22.54
C ALA A 209 -29.57 7.86 -23.52
N ALA A 210 -28.40 7.87 -24.14
CA ALA A 210 -27.95 6.77 -25.00
C ALA A 210 -27.65 5.50 -24.20
N MET A 211 -27.00 5.60 -23.04
CA MET A 211 -26.63 4.43 -22.21
C MET A 211 -27.82 3.80 -21.49
N CYS A 212 -28.92 4.52 -21.31
CA CYS A 212 -30.17 3.96 -20.79
C CYS A 212 -31.01 3.19 -21.83
N ARG A 213 -30.58 3.14 -23.11
CA ARG A 213 -31.26 2.34 -24.14
C ARG A 213 -30.85 0.87 -24.05
N PHE A 214 -31.75 0.00 -24.50
CA PHE A 214 -31.45 -1.42 -24.71
C PHE A 214 -30.81 -1.61 -26.08
N TYR A 215 -29.67 -2.28 -26.11
CA TYR A 215 -28.95 -2.62 -27.33
C TYR A 215 -29.02 -4.14 -27.54
N ILE A 216 -28.87 -4.57 -28.79
CA ILE A 216 -28.87 -6.00 -29.13
C ILE A 216 -27.51 -6.66 -28.81
N ASP A 217 -26.44 -5.88 -28.79
CA ASP A 217 -25.07 -6.33 -28.50
C ASP A 217 -24.17 -5.17 -28.03
N GLU A 218 -23.00 -5.54 -27.46
CA GLU A 218 -21.97 -4.60 -26.98
C GLU A 218 -21.44 -3.69 -28.11
N ALA A 219 -21.39 -4.19 -29.35
CA ALA A 219 -20.84 -3.44 -30.49
C ALA A 219 -21.73 -2.26 -30.89
N THR A 220 -23.04 -2.47 -30.93
CA THR A 220 -24.05 -1.45 -31.25
C THR A 220 -24.10 -0.39 -30.15
N ARG A 221 -24.05 -0.81 -28.88
CA ARG A 221 -23.95 0.07 -27.72
C ARG A 221 -22.72 0.99 -27.82
N ARG A 222 -21.56 0.40 -28.09
CA ARG A 222 -20.28 1.11 -28.29
C ARG A 222 -20.36 2.13 -29.42
N LEU A 223 -20.96 1.77 -30.56
CA LEU A 223 -21.12 2.68 -31.71
C LEU A 223 -21.99 3.90 -31.36
N ALA A 224 -22.99 3.74 -30.49
CA ALA A 224 -23.80 4.85 -30.00
C ALA A 224 -23.07 5.71 -28.94
N GLY A 225 -22.25 5.08 -28.09
CA GLY A 225 -21.58 5.75 -26.98
C GLY A 225 -20.33 6.54 -27.35
N ILE A 226 -19.46 6.02 -28.23
CA ILE A 226 -18.16 6.64 -28.55
C ILE A 226 -18.28 8.10 -29.03
N PRO A 227 -19.16 8.45 -29.99
CA PRO A 227 -19.25 9.83 -30.46
C PRO A 227 -19.64 10.82 -29.35
N LEU A 228 -20.54 10.40 -28.45
CA LEU A 228 -20.98 11.22 -27.31
C LEU A 228 -19.88 11.35 -26.26
N LEU A 229 -19.14 10.27 -26.00
CA LEU A 229 -17.98 10.32 -25.11
C LEU A 229 -16.85 11.21 -25.66
N ASN A 230 -16.61 11.18 -26.98
CA ASN A 230 -15.65 12.07 -27.62
C ASN A 230 -16.09 13.54 -27.54
N ALA A 231 -17.39 13.83 -27.55
CA ALA A 231 -17.90 15.19 -27.36
C ALA A 231 -17.72 15.71 -25.92
N ILE A 232 -17.66 14.81 -24.93
CA ILE A 232 -17.39 15.12 -23.52
C ILE A 232 -15.89 15.30 -23.28
N LEU A 233 -15.09 14.33 -23.71
CA LEU A 233 -13.65 14.30 -23.40
C LEU A 233 -12.82 15.15 -24.36
N GLU A 234 -13.37 15.50 -25.53
CA GLU A 234 -12.67 16.24 -26.60
C GLU A 234 -11.38 15.55 -27.09
N PHE A 235 -11.29 14.23 -26.91
CA PHE A 235 -10.23 13.38 -27.42
C PHE A 235 -10.79 12.27 -28.32
N PRO A 236 -10.01 11.79 -29.32
CA PRO A 236 -10.48 10.80 -30.26
C PRO A 236 -10.40 9.37 -29.68
N ILE A 237 -11.38 8.97 -28.86
CA ILE A 237 -11.51 7.58 -28.42
C ILE A 237 -11.97 6.73 -29.62
N ARG A 238 -11.23 5.65 -29.89
CA ARG A 238 -11.47 4.74 -31.01
C ARG A 238 -11.44 3.28 -30.59
N ALA A 239 -12.36 2.49 -31.12
CA ALA A 239 -12.28 1.04 -31.03
C ALA A 239 -11.29 0.53 -32.09
N GLY A 240 -10.37 -0.36 -31.73
CA GLY A 240 -9.30 -0.76 -32.65
C GLY A 240 -8.21 -1.59 -32.02
N ASP A 241 -7.26 -1.98 -32.84
CA ASP A 241 -6.10 -2.75 -32.39
C ASP A 241 -5.21 -1.87 -31.51
N VAL A 242 -4.87 -2.37 -30.32
CA VAL A 242 -3.91 -1.75 -29.40
C VAL A 242 -2.52 -2.31 -29.67
N ALA A 243 -2.42 -3.63 -29.66
CA ALA A 243 -1.24 -4.41 -30.05
C ALA A 243 -1.74 -5.81 -30.42
N LYS A 244 -1.19 -6.50 -31.42
CA LYS A 244 -1.68 -7.86 -31.75
C LYS A 244 -1.37 -8.81 -30.57
N PRO A 245 -2.35 -9.57 -30.02
CA PRO A 245 -3.74 -9.78 -30.48
C PRO A 245 -4.82 -8.94 -29.74
N ALA A 246 -4.45 -7.98 -28.89
CA ALA A 246 -5.34 -7.10 -28.16
C ALA A 246 -6.02 -6.03 -29.05
N ARG A 247 -7.35 -6.15 -29.17
CA ARG A 247 -8.24 -5.15 -29.76
C ARG A 247 -9.18 -4.61 -28.67
N SER A 248 -9.22 -3.30 -28.47
CA SER A 248 -10.03 -2.66 -27.43
C SER A 248 -11.35 -2.12 -27.99
N ASP A 249 -12.30 -1.89 -27.08
CA ASP A 249 -13.61 -1.32 -27.39
C ASP A 249 -13.62 0.22 -27.37
N GLY A 250 -12.48 0.84 -27.06
CA GLY A 250 -12.33 2.29 -27.08
C GLY A 250 -11.03 2.67 -26.38
N HIS A 251 -10.10 3.32 -27.07
CA HIS A 251 -8.90 3.87 -26.44
C HIS A 251 -8.47 5.17 -27.10
N CYS A 252 -7.72 5.96 -26.34
CA CYS A 252 -6.93 7.09 -26.81
C CYS A 252 -5.47 6.83 -26.41
N ASP A 253 -4.52 7.12 -27.29
CA ASP A 253 -3.09 6.89 -27.05
C ASP A 253 -2.24 8.12 -27.39
N VAL A 254 -1.07 8.22 -26.76
CA VAL A 254 -0.04 9.24 -26.99
C VAL A 254 1.29 8.52 -27.17
N GLY A 255 1.88 8.61 -28.36
CA GLY A 255 3.12 7.87 -28.66
C GLY A 255 2.97 6.34 -28.53
N GLY A 256 1.79 5.80 -28.78
CA GLY A 256 1.47 4.37 -28.61
C GLY A 256 1.23 3.94 -27.16
N MET A 257 1.27 4.85 -26.19
CA MET A 257 0.92 4.60 -24.79
C MET A 257 -0.53 5.01 -24.56
N ILE A 258 -1.36 4.11 -24.03
CA ILE A 258 -2.77 4.42 -23.75
C ILE A 258 -2.87 5.47 -22.64
N SER A 259 -3.54 6.58 -22.92
CA SER A 259 -3.94 7.60 -21.93
C SER A 259 -5.33 7.33 -21.36
N THR A 260 -6.26 6.89 -22.21
CA THR A 260 -7.63 6.51 -21.82
C THR A 260 -8.02 5.18 -22.45
N ILE A 261 -8.63 4.29 -21.66
CA ILE A 261 -9.22 3.02 -22.10
C ILE A 261 -10.69 2.95 -21.67
N VAL A 262 -11.54 2.43 -22.55
CA VAL A 262 -12.98 2.29 -22.33
C VAL A 262 -13.40 0.86 -22.59
N ASP A 263 -14.11 0.29 -21.62
CA ASP A 263 -14.72 -1.04 -21.71
C ASP A 263 -16.24 -0.90 -21.74
N TRP A 264 -16.88 -1.47 -22.76
CA TRP A 264 -18.33 -1.41 -22.95
C TRP A 264 -18.96 -2.78 -22.69
N LYS A 265 -19.90 -2.82 -21.75
CA LYS A 265 -20.69 -4.01 -21.41
C LYS A 265 -22.17 -3.71 -21.44
N ASP A 266 -22.93 -4.65 -21.98
CA ASP A 266 -24.34 -4.44 -22.25
C ASP A 266 -25.20 -4.50 -20.98
N ALA A 267 -24.99 -5.52 -20.12
CA ALA A 267 -25.68 -5.65 -18.85
C ALA A 267 -24.82 -6.40 -17.82
N PHE A 268 -25.11 -6.18 -16.53
CA PHE A 268 -24.37 -6.78 -15.42
C PHE A 268 -24.41 -8.32 -15.43
N ALA A 269 -25.53 -8.91 -15.85
CA ALA A 269 -25.76 -10.36 -15.81
C ALA A 269 -24.89 -11.18 -16.79
N ASN A 270 -24.34 -10.55 -17.84
CA ASN A 270 -23.59 -11.24 -18.89
C ASN A 270 -22.07 -10.97 -18.83
N ILE A 271 -21.58 -10.39 -17.73
CA ILE A 271 -20.15 -10.10 -17.55
C ILE A 271 -19.41 -11.37 -17.16
N SER A 272 -18.61 -11.91 -18.09
CA SER A 272 -17.80 -13.11 -17.88
C SER A 272 -16.34 -12.83 -17.50
N THR A 273 -15.94 -11.56 -17.46
CA THR A 273 -14.57 -11.10 -17.19
C THR A 273 -14.57 -9.84 -16.34
N TYR A 274 -13.59 -9.65 -15.47
CA TYR A 274 -13.41 -8.41 -14.71
C TYR A 274 -13.04 -7.23 -15.62
N PRO A 275 -13.92 -6.22 -15.82
CA PRO A 275 -13.68 -5.13 -16.78
C PRO A 275 -12.44 -4.30 -16.46
N HIS A 276 -12.20 -3.99 -15.17
CA HIS A 276 -11.02 -3.22 -14.76
C HIS A 276 -9.71 -3.98 -15.03
N ALA A 277 -9.66 -5.29 -14.77
CA ALA A 277 -8.52 -6.13 -15.09
C ALA A 277 -8.27 -6.22 -16.60
N ARG A 278 -9.35 -6.21 -17.40
CA ARG A 278 -9.28 -6.16 -18.86
C ARG A 278 -8.67 -4.84 -19.35
N CYS A 279 -9.07 -3.72 -18.75
CA CYS A 279 -8.49 -2.40 -19.00
C CYS A 279 -6.98 -2.37 -18.74
N VAL A 280 -6.53 -2.91 -17.59
CA VAL A 280 -5.09 -3.03 -17.29
C VAL A 280 -4.37 -3.88 -18.34
N GLY A 281 -4.98 -4.97 -18.79
CA GLY A 281 -4.45 -5.77 -19.90
C GLY A 281 -4.24 -4.95 -21.17
N TYR A 282 -5.21 -4.14 -21.59
CA TYR A 282 -5.04 -3.26 -22.75
C TYR A 282 -3.91 -2.25 -22.58
N VAL A 283 -3.82 -1.60 -21.42
CA VAL A 283 -2.73 -0.66 -21.10
C VAL A 283 -1.37 -1.37 -21.16
N ALA A 284 -1.26 -2.58 -20.59
CA ALA A 284 -0.04 -3.38 -20.62
C ALA A 284 0.41 -3.76 -22.03
N HIS A 285 -0.53 -4.15 -22.89
CA HIS A 285 -0.25 -4.44 -24.29
C HIS A 285 0.23 -3.19 -25.04
N SER A 286 -0.33 -2.01 -24.74
CA SER A 286 0.14 -0.75 -25.32
C SER A 286 1.58 -0.41 -24.92
N HIS A 287 1.93 -0.57 -23.64
CA HIS A 287 3.29 -0.31 -23.16
C HIS A 287 4.32 -1.30 -23.72
N VAL A 288 3.93 -2.56 -23.93
CA VAL A 288 4.83 -3.54 -24.57
C VAL A 288 5.08 -3.24 -26.04
N ALA A 289 4.06 -2.75 -26.75
CA ALA A 289 4.16 -2.44 -28.17
C ALA A 289 4.77 -1.06 -28.48
N SER A 290 4.80 -0.14 -27.51
CA SER A 290 5.33 1.20 -27.69
C SER A 290 6.85 1.25 -27.47
N ASP A 291 7.59 1.67 -28.50
CA ASP A 291 9.01 1.97 -28.39
C ASP A 291 9.29 3.10 -27.39
N LYS A 292 8.36 4.07 -27.26
CA LYS A 292 8.48 5.16 -26.29
C LYS A 292 8.33 4.65 -24.86
N ALA A 293 7.39 3.74 -24.61
CA ALA A 293 7.23 3.13 -23.29
C ALA A 293 8.48 2.35 -22.87
N LYS A 294 9.22 1.74 -23.81
CA LYS A 294 10.46 1.00 -23.51
C LYS A 294 11.48 1.83 -22.72
N ASP A 295 11.63 3.10 -23.09
CA ASP A 295 12.60 3.99 -22.45
C ASP A 295 12.07 4.62 -21.15
N LEU A 296 10.75 4.64 -20.97
CA LEU A 296 10.06 5.26 -19.84
C LEU A 296 9.74 4.26 -18.71
N CYS A 297 9.51 2.99 -19.04
CA CYS A 297 9.29 1.91 -18.09
C CYS A 297 10.46 1.84 -17.10
N GLY A 298 10.16 1.92 -15.81
CA GLY A 298 11.20 1.94 -14.79
C GLY A 298 11.88 3.30 -14.62
N ARG A 299 11.34 4.40 -15.19
CA ARG A 299 11.84 5.76 -14.97
C ARG A 299 10.74 6.74 -14.62
N GLN A 300 9.63 6.69 -15.36
CA GLN A 300 8.47 7.56 -15.19
C GLN A 300 7.25 6.76 -14.73
N ILE A 301 6.32 7.45 -14.10
CA ILE A 301 4.99 6.92 -13.87
C ILE A 301 4.22 7.06 -15.17
N LEU A 302 3.65 5.96 -15.65
CA LEU A 302 2.79 5.95 -16.84
C LEU A 302 1.33 5.82 -16.38
N PRO A 303 0.59 6.95 -16.27
CA PRO A 303 -0.80 6.95 -15.85
C PRO A 303 -1.75 6.70 -17.03
N ALA A 304 -2.90 6.09 -16.73
CA ALA A 304 -4.02 5.96 -17.64
C ALA A 304 -5.35 6.06 -16.88
N LEU A 305 -6.36 6.62 -17.55
CA LEU A 305 -7.75 6.62 -17.11
C LEU A 305 -8.50 5.44 -17.74
N ALA A 306 -9.19 4.65 -16.92
CA ALA A 306 -10.06 3.58 -17.40
C ALA A 306 -11.52 3.86 -17.05
N MET A 307 -12.40 3.73 -18.04
CA MET A 307 -13.85 3.86 -17.89
C MET A 307 -14.53 2.54 -18.24
N THR A 308 -15.38 2.04 -17.35
CA THR A 308 -16.13 0.80 -17.59
C THR A 308 -17.62 1.10 -17.58
N PHE A 309 -18.27 0.92 -18.73
CA PHE A 309 -19.71 1.10 -18.92
C PHE A 309 -20.40 -0.24 -18.77
N LEU A 310 -21.28 -0.39 -17.78
CA LEU A 310 -21.97 -1.64 -17.45
C LEU A 310 -23.47 -1.40 -17.50
N GLY A 311 -24.08 -1.57 -18.69
CA GLY A 311 -25.44 -1.12 -18.87
C GLY A 311 -25.57 0.37 -18.57
N ASP A 312 -26.58 0.75 -17.80
CA ASP A 312 -26.80 2.13 -17.38
C ASP A 312 -25.83 2.62 -16.29
N LEU A 313 -24.77 1.87 -15.96
CA LEU A 313 -23.77 2.27 -14.97
C LEU A 313 -22.44 2.65 -15.62
N VAL A 314 -21.68 3.53 -14.98
CA VAL A 314 -20.28 3.86 -15.32
C VAL A 314 -19.41 3.87 -14.07
N GLN A 315 -18.17 3.41 -14.21
CA GLN A 315 -17.12 3.51 -13.19
C GLN A 315 -15.83 4.03 -13.80
N PHE A 316 -15.13 4.87 -13.05
CA PHE A 316 -13.82 5.42 -13.41
C PHE A 316 -12.74 4.77 -12.55
N HIS A 317 -11.62 4.42 -13.17
CA HIS A 317 -10.48 3.79 -12.51
C HIS A 317 -9.19 4.50 -12.92
N ALA A 318 -8.28 4.64 -11.98
CA ALA A 318 -6.92 5.09 -12.21
C ALA A 318 -6.00 3.90 -12.38
N ILE A 319 -5.17 3.90 -13.41
CA ILE A 319 -4.17 2.86 -13.70
C ILE A 319 -2.80 3.53 -13.73
N VAL A 320 -1.80 2.94 -13.07
CA VAL A 320 -0.39 3.35 -13.16
C VAL A 320 0.53 2.14 -13.28
N LEU A 321 1.57 2.25 -14.11
CA LEU A 321 2.69 1.30 -14.15
C LEU A 321 3.72 1.62 -13.06
N LEU A 322 4.02 0.64 -12.21
CA LEU A 322 4.97 0.69 -11.10
C LEU A 322 6.05 -0.37 -11.29
N GLY A 323 7.18 0.01 -11.90
CA GLY A 323 8.18 -0.94 -12.39
C GLY A 323 7.61 -1.75 -13.55
N HIS A 324 7.35 -3.05 -13.32
CA HIS A 324 6.67 -3.96 -14.26
C HIS A 324 5.27 -4.39 -13.79
N ARG A 325 4.78 -3.87 -12.65
CA ARG A 325 3.45 -4.18 -12.10
C ARG A 325 2.48 -3.02 -12.29
N TYR A 326 1.19 -3.32 -12.34
CA TYR A 326 0.15 -2.29 -12.42
C TYR A 326 -0.52 -2.08 -11.07
N ARG A 327 -0.77 -0.82 -10.72
CA ARG A 327 -1.75 -0.44 -9.71
C ARG A 327 -2.99 0.06 -10.43
N ALA A 328 -4.17 -0.43 -10.02
CA ALA A 328 -5.44 -0.07 -10.62
C ALA A 328 -6.52 0.05 -9.55
N VAL A 329 -7.01 1.26 -9.28
CA VAL A 329 -8.01 1.51 -8.23
C VAL A 329 -9.20 2.28 -8.79
N GLY A 330 -10.38 2.07 -8.21
CA GLY A 330 -11.57 2.85 -8.55
C GLY A 330 -11.45 4.28 -8.06
N LEU A 331 -11.72 5.24 -8.93
CA LEU A 331 -11.85 6.67 -8.61
C LEU A 331 -13.28 7.03 -8.20
N THR A 332 -14.27 6.26 -8.65
CA THR A 332 -15.68 6.46 -8.31
C THR A 332 -16.35 5.13 -7.94
N PRO A 333 -17.45 5.16 -7.17
CA PRO A 333 -18.40 4.04 -7.19
C PRO A 333 -19.05 3.88 -8.58
N ALA A 334 -19.89 2.86 -8.75
CA ALA A 334 -20.74 2.77 -9.94
C ALA A 334 -21.80 3.88 -9.91
N LEU A 335 -21.73 4.77 -10.90
CA LEU A 335 -22.65 5.88 -11.08
C LEU A 335 -23.70 5.50 -12.12
N SER A 336 -24.97 5.79 -11.86
CA SER A 336 -26.06 5.49 -12.80
C SER A 336 -26.33 6.64 -13.76
N PHE A 337 -26.53 6.31 -15.03
CA PHE A 337 -27.04 7.20 -16.07
C PHE A 337 -28.54 7.44 -15.95
N SER A 338 -29.28 6.55 -15.28
CA SER A 338 -30.73 6.61 -15.18
C SER A 338 -31.19 7.82 -14.38
N LEU A 339 -31.91 8.72 -15.06
CA LEU A 339 -32.54 9.89 -14.45
C LEU A 339 -33.56 9.51 -13.36
N TRP A 340 -34.21 8.36 -13.50
CA TRP A 340 -35.23 7.90 -12.55
C TRP A 340 -34.65 7.16 -11.35
N ALA A 341 -33.42 6.64 -11.47
CA ALA A 341 -32.72 5.94 -10.40
C ALA A 341 -31.76 6.84 -9.61
N THR A 342 -31.63 8.12 -10.00
CA THR A 342 -30.69 9.07 -9.37
C THR A 342 -31.43 10.26 -8.78
N ASN A 343 -31.03 10.67 -7.57
CA ASN A 343 -31.44 11.95 -7.00
C ASN A 343 -30.54 13.09 -7.52
N VAL A 344 -30.87 14.33 -7.17
CA VAL A 344 -30.10 15.52 -7.59
C VAL A 344 -28.62 15.43 -7.21
N THR A 345 -28.30 14.89 -6.03
CA THR A 345 -26.91 14.73 -5.58
C THR A 345 -26.16 13.69 -6.41
N GLN A 346 -26.77 12.53 -6.67
CA GLN A 346 -26.18 11.48 -7.50
C GLN A 346 -26.01 11.93 -8.95
N ARG A 347 -26.94 12.73 -9.48
CA ARG A 347 -26.81 13.31 -10.81
C ARG A 347 -25.64 14.30 -10.89
N LYS A 348 -25.49 15.16 -9.88
CA LYS A 348 -24.32 16.04 -9.76
C LYS A 348 -23.01 15.26 -9.67
N GLN A 349 -22.98 14.14 -8.93
CA GLN A 349 -21.80 13.27 -8.89
C GLN A 349 -21.44 12.69 -10.25
N LEU A 350 -22.44 12.34 -11.08
CA LEU A 350 -22.20 11.93 -12.48
C LEU A 350 -21.54 13.06 -13.28
N TYR A 351 -22.06 14.29 -13.20
CA TYR A 351 -21.47 15.44 -13.87
C TYR A 351 -20.04 15.70 -13.40
N ASN A 352 -19.82 15.75 -12.09
CA ASN A 352 -18.51 15.96 -11.49
C ASN A 352 -17.51 14.90 -11.93
N ALA A 353 -17.92 13.62 -12.02
CA ALA A 353 -17.04 12.53 -12.46
C ALA A 353 -16.57 12.71 -13.91
N PHE A 354 -17.45 13.12 -14.82
CA PHE A 354 -17.07 13.38 -16.22
C PHE A 354 -16.25 14.65 -16.39
N ILE A 355 -16.54 15.72 -15.63
CA ILE A 355 -15.71 16.93 -15.59
C ILE A 355 -14.31 16.58 -15.09
N ALA A 356 -14.22 15.81 -13.99
CA ALA A 356 -12.96 15.33 -13.46
C ALA A 356 -12.21 14.44 -14.45
N ALA A 357 -12.92 13.56 -15.18
CA ALA A 357 -12.35 12.71 -16.22
C ALA A 357 -11.80 13.50 -17.40
N TYR A 358 -12.51 14.55 -17.85
CA TYR A 358 -12.03 15.47 -18.88
C TYR A 358 -10.71 16.10 -18.47
N ILE A 359 -10.66 16.73 -17.29
CA ILE A 359 -9.46 17.39 -16.76
C ILE A 359 -8.30 16.39 -16.58
N LEU A 360 -8.58 15.24 -15.98
CA LEU A 360 -7.58 14.19 -15.79
C LEU A 360 -7.00 13.72 -17.12
N GLN A 361 -7.83 13.54 -18.15
CA GLN A 361 -7.38 13.15 -19.47
C GLN A 361 -6.50 14.23 -20.12
N GLN A 362 -6.82 15.53 -19.94
CA GLN A 362 -5.95 16.62 -20.41
C GLN A 362 -4.56 16.54 -19.75
N ARG A 363 -4.51 16.34 -18.42
CA ARG A 363 -3.25 16.23 -17.67
C ARG A 363 -2.43 15.00 -18.09
N ILE A 364 -3.06 13.83 -18.17
CA ILE A 364 -2.40 12.59 -18.63
C ILE A 364 -1.85 12.77 -20.05
N HIS A 365 -2.65 13.35 -20.96
CA HIS A 365 -2.22 13.57 -22.33
C HIS A 365 -1.00 14.48 -22.41
N TRP A 366 -1.05 15.60 -21.68
CA TRP A 366 0.07 16.55 -21.60
C TRP A 366 1.34 15.87 -21.11
N ASP A 367 1.28 15.15 -19.98
CA ASP A 367 2.46 14.49 -19.39
C ASP A 367 3.04 13.42 -20.31
N LEU A 368 2.19 12.54 -20.87
CA LEU A 368 2.65 11.51 -21.81
C LEU A 368 3.23 12.12 -23.10
N GLN A 369 2.70 13.26 -23.57
CA GLN A 369 3.23 13.97 -24.72
C GLN A 369 4.59 14.60 -24.40
N THR A 370 4.76 15.19 -23.22
CA THR A 370 6.04 15.68 -22.73
C THR A 370 7.07 14.55 -22.67
N TYR A 371 6.70 13.38 -22.13
CA TYR A 371 7.59 12.22 -22.07
C TYR A 371 7.97 11.73 -23.47
N ALA A 372 6.99 11.58 -24.36
CA ALA A 372 7.23 11.11 -25.74
C ALA A 372 8.15 12.04 -26.54
N ASN A 373 8.10 13.35 -26.25
CA ASN A 373 8.88 14.40 -26.91
C ASN A 373 10.22 14.68 -26.23
N SER A 374 10.45 14.23 -25.00
CA SER A 374 11.75 14.39 -24.33
C SER A 374 12.82 13.52 -25.02
N HIS A 375 13.89 14.13 -25.52
CA HIS A 375 15.00 13.45 -26.23
C HIS A 375 16.26 13.29 -25.35
N GLN A 376 16.25 13.77 -24.10
CA GLN A 376 17.41 13.78 -23.20
C GLN A 376 17.11 13.07 -21.88
N ASP A 377 17.98 12.12 -21.53
CA ASP A 377 17.92 11.21 -20.36
C ASP A 377 18.14 11.92 -18.99
N GLN A 378 18.33 13.25 -18.98
CA GLN A 378 18.77 14.05 -17.82
C GLN A 378 17.69 14.95 -17.19
N ASP A 379 16.55 15.19 -17.86
CA ASP A 379 15.56 16.19 -17.41
C ASP A 379 14.34 15.63 -16.69
N LEU A 380 14.22 14.31 -16.57
CA LEU A 380 13.07 13.67 -15.94
C LEU A 380 13.43 13.05 -14.58
N PRO A 381 12.72 13.37 -13.49
CA PRO A 381 12.97 12.78 -12.18
C PRO A 381 12.89 11.26 -12.27
N ARG A 382 13.96 10.55 -11.88
CA ARG A 382 13.92 9.08 -11.83
C ARG A 382 13.11 8.64 -10.62
N HIS A 383 12.04 7.88 -10.87
CA HIS A 383 11.37 7.14 -9.80
C HIS A 383 12.12 5.85 -9.50
N ASP A 384 13.21 5.94 -8.73
CA ASP A 384 13.96 4.74 -8.30
C ASP A 384 13.15 3.87 -7.31
N ARG A 385 11.93 4.30 -6.93
CA ARG A 385 11.08 3.73 -5.89
C ARG A 385 9.58 3.86 -6.21
N PHE A 386 9.09 3.09 -7.18
CA PHE A 386 7.70 3.14 -7.66
C PHE A 386 6.61 2.91 -6.60
N PHE A 387 6.96 2.48 -5.39
CA PHE A 387 5.99 2.25 -4.31
C PHE A 387 5.86 3.43 -3.35
N HIS A 388 6.72 4.45 -3.47
CA HIS A 388 6.69 5.64 -2.63
C HIS A 388 5.92 6.79 -3.29
N PRO A 389 5.39 7.75 -2.51
CA PRO A 389 4.80 8.97 -3.04
C PRO A 389 5.73 9.71 -3.99
N SER A 390 5.16 10.35 -5.01
CA SER A 390 5.90 11.21 -5.96
C SER A 390 6.15 12.61 -5.43
N VAL A 391 5.66 12.90 -4.22
CA VAL A 391 5.87 14.16 -3.52
C VAL A 391 7.29 14.22 -2.98
N THR A 392 8.08 15.15 -3.50
CA THR A 392 9.49 15.39 -3.11
C THR A 392 9.74 16.80 -2.58
N GLU A 393 8.71 17.64 -2.63
CA GLU A 393 8.74 19.04 -2.22
C GLU A 393 7.38 19.41 -1.65
N ILE A 394 7.37 20.15 -0.55
CA ILE A 394 6.15 20.75 0.03
C ILE A 394 6.43 22.17 0.53
N LEU A 395 5.39 22.96 0.75
CA LEU A 395 5.50 24.30 1.35
C LEU A 395 6.21 24.26 2.71
N ALA A 396 7.19 25.15 2.89
CA ALA A 396 7.86 25.34 4.17
C ALA A 396 6.90 25.97 5.19
N TYR A 397 6.97 25.48 6.41
CA TYR A 397 6.14 25.96 7.50
C TYR A 397 6.94 26.95 8.36
N SER A 398 6.51 28.20 8.39
CA SER A 398 7.17 29.29 9.12
C SER A 398 6.64 29.50 10.54
N GLY A 399 5.66 28.70 10.99
CA GLY A 399 4.93 28.94 12.23
C GLY A 399 3.75 29.90 12.04
N GLY A 400 2.70 29.70 12.82
CA GLY A 400 1.45 30.47 12.75
C GLY A 400 0.24 29.54 12.57
N VAL A 401 -0.77 29.73 13.41
CA VAL A 401 -2.05 29.01 13.33
C VAL A 401 -2.76 29.47 12.05
N PRO A 402 -2.92 28.65 10.99
CA PRO A 402 -3.74 29.04 9.84
C PRO A 402 -5.17 29.29 10.34
N ASP A 403 -5.83 30.38 9.97
CA ASP A 403 -7.18 30.68 10.48
C ASP A 403 -8.21 29.59 10.10
N GLU A 404 -9.30 29.47 10.85
CA GLU A 404 -10.41 28.58 10.44
C GLU A 404 -11.06 29.17 9.18
N GLY A 405 -10.57 28.73 8.02
CA GLY A 405 -10.97 29.26 6.72
C GLY A 405 -9.79 29.61 5.82
N ASP A 406 -8.58 29.77 6.37
CA ASP A 406 -7.36 29.95 5.58
C ASP A 406 -6.81 28.58 5.17
N THR A 407 -7.20 28.13 4.00
CA THR A 407 -6.39 27.21 3.19
C THR A 407 -5.05 27.90 2.93
N PRO A 408 -3.91 27.42 3.45
CA PRO A 408 -2.62 27.89 2.96
C PRO A 408 -2.48 27.37 1.52
N GLY A 409 -2.90 28.16 0.54
CA GLY A 409 -2.89 27.70 -0.86
C GLY A 409 -3.69 28.54 -1.85
N GLU A 410 -4.83 29.12 -1.46
CA GLU A 410 -5.73 29.75 -2.42
C GLU A 410 -5.56 31.28 -2.43
N GLY A 411 -4.67 31.80 -3.29
CA GLY A 411 -4.73 33.21 -3.70
C GLY A 411 -3.48 34.09 -3.55
N GLY A 412 -2.27 33.56 -3.76
CA GLY A 412 -1.05 34.41 -3.81
C GLY A 412 -0.07 33.94 -4.89
N ASP A 413 0.41 34.88 -5.71
CA ASP A 413 1.35 34.69 -6.83
C ASP A 413 2.42 33.62 -6.55
N ASN A 414 2.50 32.63 -7.43
CA ASN A 414 3.34 31.43 -7.36
C ASN A 414 4.87 31.68 -7.44
N ALA A 415 5.34 32.93 -7.42
CA ALA A 415 6.72 33.24 -7.78
C ALA A 415 7.74 33.12 -6.62
N ASN A 416 7.31 32.98 -5.35
CA ASN A 416 8.27 33.00 -4.24
C ASN A 416 7.83 32.29 -2.94
N LYS A 417 7.17 31.13 -3.04
CA LYS A 417 6.88 30.31 -1.84
C LYS A 417 8.11 29.50 -1.46
N ASP A 418 8.53 29.64 -0.21
CA ASP A 418 9.63 28.87 0.37
C ASP A 418 9.19 27.40 0.57
N THR A 419 10.06 26.44 0.23
CA THR A 419 9.72 25.02 0.18
C THR A 419 10.75 24.12 0.86
N ILE A 420 10.29 22.96 1.33
CA ILE A 420 11.12 21.88 1.86
C ILE A 420 11.23 20.80 0.81
N LYS A 421 12.46 20.56 0.33
CA LYS A 421 12.78 19.48 -0.61
C LYS A 421 13.39 18.28 0.11
N PHE A 422 12.94 17.09 -0.22
CA PHE A 422 13.35 15.86 0.45
C PHE A 422 13.30 14.63 -0.48
N THR A 423 14.04 13.59 -0.12
CA THR A 423 13.97 12.26 -0.74
C THR A 423 13.49 11.24 0.28
N ILE A 424 12.44 10.50 -0.06
CA ILE A 424 11.90 9.42 0.78
C ILE A 424 12.83 8.21 0.71
N SER A 425 13.30 7.77 1.87
CA SER A 425 14.30 6.72 2.07
C SER A 425 13.73 5.42 2.63
N ASP A 426 12.61 5.46 3.34
CA ASP A 426 11.99 4.28 3.94
C ASP A 426 10.52 4.57 4.30
N HIS A 427 9.74 3.52 4.55
CA HIS A 427 8.34 3.62 4.99
C HIS A 427 8.12 2.84 6.28
N PHE A 428 7.28 3.36 7.16
CA PHE A 428 6.84 2.64 8.35
C PHE A 428 5.60 1.83 7.99
N ALA A 429 5.78 0.55 7.66
CA ALA A 429 4.67 -0.38 7.54
C ALA A 429 4.08 -0.64 8.94
N GLY A 430 2.89 -0.11 9.22
CA GLY A 430 2.07 -0.52 10.36
C GLY A 430 1.69 -2.00 10.32
N THR A 431 1.01 -2.49 11.35
CA THR A 431 0.61 -3.91 11.46
C THR A 431 -0.91 -4.10 11.56
N GLY A 432 -1.72 -3.07 11.31
CA GLY A 432 -3.19 -3.12 11.44
C GLY A 432 -3.95 -2.82 10.14
N GLU A 433 -5.01 -3.60 9.86
CA GLU A 433 -5.79 -3.57 8.60
C GLU A 433 -6.45 -2.21 8.26
N GLU A 434 -6.82 -1.39 9.24
CA GLU A 434 -7.40 -0.07 9.00
C GLU A 434 -6.38 1.08 8.95
N THR A 435 -5.17 0.85 9.46
CA THR A 435 -4.21 1.91 9.76
C THR A 435 -3.53 2.53 8.54
N PHE A 436 -3.97 2.22 7.32
CA PHE A 436 -3.24 2.48 6.08
C PHE A 436 -4.02 3.12 4.94
N ARG A 437 -5.34 3.27 5.03
CA ARG A 437 -6.07 3.93 3.92
C ARG A 437 -5.83 5.43 3.89
N ASN A 438 -5.65 6.02 5.07
CA ASN A 438 -5.73 7.47 5.27
C ASN A 438 -4.51 8.05 5.96
N ARG A 439 -3.47 7.24 6.22
CA ARG A 439 -2.24 7.69 6.88
C ARG A 439 -1.02 6.87 6.43
N HIS A 440 0.04 7.55 6.05
CA HIS A 440 1.30 6.97 5.63
C HIS A 440 2.45 7.77 6.24
N LEU A 441 3.42 7.07 6.81
CA LEU A 441 4.58 7.68 7.44
C LEU A 441 5.86 7.19 6.78
N TYR A 442 6.72 8.14 6.43
CA TYR A 442 7.95 7.88 5.70
C TYR A 442 9.14 8.51 6.40
N ARG A 443 10.29 7.85 6.31
CA ARG A 443 11.58 8.45 6.64
C ARG A 443 12.13 9.12 5.39
N ALA A 444 12.50 10.38 5.49
CA ALA A 444 13.09 11.12 4.39
C ALA A 444 14.35 11.87 4.82
N THR A 445 15.05 12.41 3.83
CA THR A 445 16.26 13.21 4.01
C THR A 445 16.12 14.50 3.23
N LEU A 446 16.48 15.65 3.83
CA LEU A 446 16.50 16.93 3.14
C LEU A 446 17.52 16.93 2.00
N THR A 447 17.13 17.42 0.82
CA THR A 447 18.00 17.52 -0.36
C THR A 447 18.60 18.92 -0.54
N ALA A 448 18.04 19.92 0.14
CA ALA A 448 18.55 21.28 0.17
C ALA A 448 18.86 21.71 1.62
N ALA A 449 19.96 22.45 1.81
CA ALA A 449 20.29 23.03 3.10
C ALA A 449 19.37 24.22 3.42
N ARG A 450 19.04 24.39 4.70
CA ARG A 450 18.27 25.51 5.26
C ARG A 450 19.01 26.09 6.48
N PRO A 451 18.71 27.32 6.91
CA PRO A 451 19.46 28.00 7.99
C PRO A 451 19.63 27.19 9.28
N SER A 452 18.69 26.29 9.60
CA SER A 452 18.75 25.43 10.79
C SER A 452 18.92 23.94 10.50
N TYR A 453 18.95 23.53 9.23
CA TYR A 453 18.96 22.12 8.83
C TYR A 453 19.89 21.89 7.63
N PRO A 454 21.05 21.25 7.81
CA PRO A 454 21.93 20.96 6.69
C PRO A 454 21.28 19.98 5.70
N CYS A 455 21.75 20.00 4.45
CA CYS A 455 21.45 18.94 3.49
C CYS A 455 21.86 17.58 4.09
N GLY A 456 21.06 16.54 3.89
CA GLY A 456 21.28 15.24 4.54
C GLY A 456 20.60 15.08 5.90
N THR A 457 19.91 16.11 6.42
CA THR A 457 19.15 16.00 7.67
C THR A 457 18.00 15.00 7.52
N LYS A 458 17.88 14.07 8.48
CA LYS A 458 16.79 13.11 8.55
C LYS A 458 15.52 13.76 9.07
N ILE A 459 14.41 13.49 8.40
CA ILE A 459 13.07 13.99 8.76
C ILE A 459 12.05 12.85 8.67
N LEU A 460 10.87 13.09 9.23
CA LEU A 460 9.66 12.29 8.98
C LEU A 460 8.75 13.05 8.03
N VAL A 461 8.14 12.34 7.08
CA VAL A 461 7.10 12.88 6.23
C VAL A 461 5.85 12.04 6.41
N LYS A 462 4.78 12.67 6.89
CA LYS A 462 3.47 12.06 7.09
C LYS A 462 2.51 12.54 6.01
N PHE A 463 1.83 11.61 5.36
CA PHE A 463 0.68 11.89 4.52
C PHE A 463 -0.58 11.40 5.23
N SER A 464 -1.55 12.27 5.44
CA SER A 464 -2.80 11.90 6.12
C SER A 464 -4.01 12.61 5.51
N ARG A 465 -5.20 12.02 5.54
CA ARG A 465 -6.43 12.70 5.07
C ARG A 465 -6.98 13.71 6.09
N ARG A 466 -6.46 13.69 7.32
CA ARG A 466 -6.82 14.58 8.41
C ARG A 466 -5.60 14.88 9.25
N TYR A 467 -5.39 16.15 9.56
CA TYR A 467 -4.26 16.58 10.37
C TYR A 467 -4.57 17.90 11.08
N CYS A 468 -4.42 17.95 12.41
CA CYS A 468 -4.60 19.18 13.15
C CYS A 468 -3.28 19.93 13.32
N MET A 469 -2.92 20.74 12.32
CA MET A 469 -1.71 21.56 12.41
C MET A 469 -1.77 22.56 13.58
N LYS A 470 -2.95 23.13 13.89
CA LYS A 470 -3.10 24.08 15.02
C LYS A 470 -2.73 23.46 16.36
N LEU A 471 -3.22 22.25 16.65
CA LEU A 471 -2.92 21.55 17.89
C LEU A 471 -1.45 21.12 17.94
N HIS A 472 -0.90 20.65 16.82
CA HIS A 472 0.52 20.32 16.72
C HIS A 472 1.38 21.57 17.04
N ASP A 473 1.09 22.70 16.39
CA ASP A 473 1.81 23.96 16.59
C ASP A 473 1.70 24.44 18.05
N PHE A 474 0.51 24.35 18.66
CA PHE A 474 0.30 24.66 20.06
C PHE A 474 1.21 23.82 20.98
N CYS A 475 1.21 22.49 20.80
CA CYS A 475 2.05 21.58 21.57
C CYS A 475 3.55 21.82 21.31
N TYR A 476 3.93 22.19 20.09
CA TYR A 476 5.31 22.54 19.74
C TYR A 476 5.78 23.80 20.51
N HIS A 477 4.96 24.85 20.57
CA HIS A 477 5.29 26.07 21.32
C HIS A 477 5.38 25.83 22.84
N LYS A 478 4.68 24.81 23.35
CA LYS A 478 4.82 24.30 24.71
C LYS A 478 6.03 23.36 24.89
N ARG A 479 6.83 23.13 23.83
CA ARG A 479 8.01 22.23 23.77
C ARG A 479 7.68 20.75 23.92
N HIS A 480 6.47 20.36 23.54
CA HIS A 480 5.93 19.00 23.71
C HIS A 480 5.41 18.39 22.40
N ALA A 481 5.86 18.85 21.25
CA ALA A 481 5.66 18.18 19.96
C ALA A 481 6.90 18.37 19.06
N PRO A 482 7.15 17.49 18.08
CA PRO A 482 8.24 17.68 17.12
C PRO A 482 8.06 18.98 16.34
N LYS A 483 9.14 19.62 15.88
CA LYS A 483 8.98 20.77 14.99
C LYS A 483 8.47 20.32 13.63
N VAL A 484 7.50 21.05 13.09
CA VAL A 484 7.09 20.94 11.68
C VAL A 484 7.98 21.84 10.82
N LEU A 485 8.60 21.25 9.80
CA LEU A 485 9.41 21.94 8.81
C LEU A 485 8.58 22.35 7.58
N GLY A 486 7.58 21.56 7.21
CA GLY A 486 6.73 21.81 6.06
C GLY A 486 5.33 21.24 6.25
N PHE A 487 4.33 21.95 5.75
CA PHE A 487 2.93 21.55 5.84
C PHE A 487 2.16 22.04 4.62
N GLU A 488 1.48 21.14 3.93
CA GLU A 488 0.75 21.46 2.72
C GLU A 488 -0.49 20.56 2.56
N LYS A 489 -1.58 21.15 2.06
CA LYS A 489 -2.75 20.40 1.60
C LYS A 489 -2.54 20.03 0.13
N LEU A 490 -2.47 18.75 -0.14
CA LEU A 490 -2.32 18.16 -1.47
C LEU A 490 -3.68 17.72 -2.04
N PRO A 491 -3.77 17.52 -3.37
CA PRO A 491 -4.99 17.03 -3.99
C PRO A 491 -5.46 15.69 -3.44
N GLY A 492 -6.77 15.45 -3.52
CA GLY A 492 -7.44 14.33 -2.89
C GLY A 492 -7.50 14.50 -1.38
N GLY A 493 -7.68 15.72 -0.87
CA GLY A 493 -7.77 15.99 0.57
C GLY A 493 -6.63 15.42 1.43
N TRP A 494 -5.43 15.25 0.88
CA TRP A 494 -4.27 14.80 1.62
C TRP A 494 -3.57 15.98 2.29
N PHE A 495 -2.98 15.75 3.45
CA PHE A 495 -2.05 16.66 4.11
C PHE A 495 -0.68 16.02 4.12
N ALA A 496 0.32 16.74 3.63
CA ALA A 496 1.73 16.37 3.78
C ALA A 496 2.34 17.18 4.91
N THR A 497 2.92 16.50 5.90
CA THR A 497 3.60 17.13 7.04
C THR A 497 5.02 16.60 7.13
N ALA A 498 6.00 17.46 6.89
CA ALA A 498 7.41 17.18 7.15
C ALA A 498 7.77 17.67 8.56
N MET A 499 8.26 16.77 9.42
CA MET A 499 8.57 17.07 10.82
C MET A 499 9.93 16.48 11.26
N GLU A 500 10.45 16.94 12.38
CA GLU A 500 11.71 16.45 12.95
C GLU A 500 11.68 14.95 13.23
N TYR A 501 12.80 14.27 12.92
CA TYR A 501 13.00 12.87 13.27
C TYR A 501 13.61 12.76 14.68
N LEU A 502 12.79 12.35 15.65
CA LEU A 502 13.22 12.16 17.05
C LEU A 502 13.95 10.82 17.23
N ALA A 503 15.25 10.77 16.93
CA ALA A 503 16.04 9.53 16.93
C ALA A 503 16.18 8.87 18.32
N ASP A 504 16.23 9.67 19.38
CA ASP A 504 16.48 9.22 20.76
C ASP A 504 15.20 9.17 21.61
N ALA A 505 14.03 9.25 20.97
CA ALA A 505 12.75 9.20 21.65
C ALA A 505 12.14 7.79 21.56
N GLU A 506 11.58 7.31 22.67
CA GLU A 506 10.92 6.01 22.78
C GLU A 506 9.47 6.18 23.24
N PRO A 507 8.54 5.27 22.90
CA PRO A 507 7.20 5.27 23.49
C PRO A 507 7.25 5.23 25.02
N ILE A 508 6.32 5.92 25.65
CA ILE A 508 6.21 5.91 27.11
C ILE A 508 5.97 4.48 27.62
N THR A 509 6.75 4.08 28.61
CA THR A 509 6.60 2.79 29.29
C THR A 509 6.39 2.97 30.79
N TYR A 510 7.18 3.85 31.42
CA TYR A 510 7.09 4.14 32.84
C TYR A 510 7.25 5.65 33.08
N PRO A 511 6.15 6.42 33.10
CA PRO A 511 6.23 7.84 33.45
C PRO A 511 6.69 7.98 34.90
N ASN A 512 7.70 8.82 35.15
CA ASN A 512 7.94 9.31 36.49
C ASN A 512 6.84 10.33 36.89
N PRO A 513 6.69 10.66 38.19
CA PRO A 513 5.63 11.57 38.64
C PRO A 513 5.66 12.94 37.96
N GLU A 514 6.86 13.47 37.66
CA GLU A 514 7.00 14.75 36.98
C GLU A 514 6.46 14.69 35.55
N GLN A 515 6.84 13.65 34.80
CA GLN A 515 6.37 13.39 33.44
C GLN A 515 4.85 13.22 33.40
N HIS A 516 4.31 12.45 34.33
CA HIS A 516 2.87 12.27 34.49
C HIS A 516 2.15 13.62 34.64
N ASP A 517 2.66 14.50 35.50
CA ASP A 517 2.07 15.81 35.73
C ASP A 517 2.27 16.76 34.56
N GLN A 518 3.41 16.69 33.85
CA GLN A 518 3.66 17.49 32.66
C GLN A 518 2.70 17.13 31.52
N VAL A 519 2.43 15.84 31.28
CA VAL A 519 1.45 15.41 30.27
C VAL A 519 0.05 15.88 30.64
N LYS A 520 -0.37 15.72 31.91
CA LYS A 520 -1.68 16.20 32.38
C LYS A 520 -1.84 17.71 32.22
N ARG A 521 -0.79 18.49 32.54
CA ARG A 521 -0.78 19.95 32.34
C ARG A 521 -0.93 20.31 30.86
N LEU A 522 -0.18 19.67 29.96
CA LEU A 522 -0.30 19.94 28.53
C LEU A 522 -1.71 19.66 28.00
N VAL A 523 -2.31 18.55 28.41
CA VAL A 523 -3.68 18.18 28.00
C VAL A 523 -4.69 19.19 28.49
N LYS A 524 -4.58 19.61 29.76
CA LYS A 524 -5.39 20.70 30.30
C LYS A 524 -5.20 21.99 29.50
N ASP A 525 -3.97 22.38 29.19
CA ASP A 525 -3.65 23.62 28.48
C ASP A 525 -4.33 23.66 27.09
N PHE A 526 -4.25 22.58 26.29
CA PHE A 526 -4.92 22.59 24.98
C PHE A 526 -6.44 22.41 25.09
N HIS A 527 -6.94 21.76 26.14
CA HIS A 527 -8.38 21.72 26.45
C HIS A 527 -8.90 23.12 26.79
N ASP A 528 -8.16 23.92 27.56
CA ASP A 528 -8.53 25.30 27.89
C ASP A 528 -8.67 26.17 26.62
N GLU A 529 -7.84 25.91 25.59
CA GLU A 529 -7.93 26.51 24.24
C GLU A 529 -9.04 25.89 23.34
N GLY A 530 -9.81 24.96 23.87
CA GLY A 530 -10.92 24.30 23.21
C GLY A 530 -10.51 23.22 22.20
N PHE A 531 -9.29 22.69 22.28
CA PHE A 531 -8.85 21.56 21.47
C PHE A 531 -9.07 20.21 22.16
N VAL A 532 -9.09 19.14 21.38
CA VAL A 532 -8.98 17.74 21.78
C VAL A 532 -7.95 17.04 20.88
N HIS A 533 -7.28 16.02 21.40
CA HIS A 533 -6.32 15.20 20.65
C HIS A 533 -6.99 14.00 19.97
N GLY A 534 -7.88 13.32 20.68
CA GLY A 534 -8.65 12.17 20.20
C GLY A 534 -7.93 10.82 20.28
N ASP A 535 -6.61 10.81 20.52
CA ASP A 535 -5.83 9.57 20.66
C ASP A 535 -4.64 9.71 21.63
N LEU A 536 -4.91 9.85 22.93
CA LEU A 536 -3.89 9.99 23.99
C LEU A 536 -3.35 8.65 24.53
N ARG A 537 -3.30 7.61 23.68
CA ARG A 537 -2.73 6.31 24.04
C ARG A 537 -1.21 6.38 24.20
N ALA A 538 -0.63 5.43 24.94
CA ALA A 538 0.83 5.36 25.18
C ALA A 538 1.66 5.42 23.89
N ALA A 539 1.18 4.82 22.80
CA ALA A 539 1.86 4.83 21.51
C ALA A 539 2.08 6.24 20.92
N ASN A 540 1.30 7.23 21.35
CA ASN A 540 1.34 8.60 20.86
C ASN A 540 2.08 9.56 21.82
N ILE A 541 2.69 9.04 22.89
CA ILE A 541 3.48 9.84 23.82
C ILE A 541 4.91 9.28 23.84
N LEU A 542 5.85 10.06 23.30
CA LEU A 542 7.26 9.72 23.24
C LEU A 542 8.04 10.42 24.35
N PHE A 543 9.12 9.79 24.83
CA PHE A 543 9.99 10.33 25.87
C PHE A 543 11.46 10.13 25.54
N ASN A 544 12.29 11.03 26.07
CA ASN A 544 13.73 10.88 26.09
C ASN A 544 14.19 10.58 27.53
N LYS A 545 14.78 9.40 27.73
CA LYS A 545 15.25 8.92 29.04
C LYS A 545 16.30 9.83 29.68
N SER A 546 17.09 10.53 28.86
CA SER A 546 18.22 11.35 29.32
C SER A 546 17.83 12.77 29.70
N SER A 547 16.81 13.36 29.05
CA SER A 547 16.43 14.76 29.26
C SER A 547 15.13 14.96 30.02
N ASN A 548 14.42 13.89 30.36
CA ASN A 548 13.06 13.92 30.94
C ASN A 548 12.01 14.59 30.03
N ASN A 549 12.38 14.97 28.80
CA ASN A 549 11.48 15.58 27.83
C ASN A 549 10.50 14.55 27.27
N PHE A 550 9.32 15.04 26.90
CA PHE A 550 8.31 14.26 26.22
C PHE A 550 7.71 15.01 25.04
N TRP A 551 7.18 14.23 24.10
CA TRP A 551 6.52 14.71 22.91
C TRP A 551 5.21 13.97 22.70
N LEU A 552 4.14 14.72 22.49
CA LEU A 552 2.90 14.23 21.94
C LEU A 552 3.01 14.18 20.42
N ILE A 553 2.54 13.09 19.82
CA ILE A 553 2.54 12.86 18.37
C ILE A 553 1.17 12.37 17.90
N ASP A 554 1.00 12.24 16.58
CA ASP A 554 -0.22 11.74 15.92
C ASP A 554 -1.48 12.62 16.10
N PHE A 555 -1.42 13.83 15.53
CA PHE A 555 -2.49 14.83 15.58
C PHE A 555 -3.61 14.63 14.52
N ASP A 556 -3.82 13.42 14.00
CA ASP A 556 -4.73 13.17 12.86
C ASP A 556 -6.21 13.37 13.21
N TRP A 557 -6.58 13.04 14.44
CA TRP A 557 -7.96 13.15 14.94
C TRP A 557 -8.18 14.39 15.81
N GLY A 558 -7.12 15.15 16.08
CA GLY A 558 -7.20 16.35 16.88
C GLY A 558 -7.99 17.46 16.20
N GLY A 559 -8.42 18.45 16.98
CA GLY A 559 -9.14 19.62 16.49
C GLY A 559 -9.97 20.28 17.57
N LYS A 560 -10.90 21.15 17.19
CA LYS A 560 -11.81 21.79 18.14
C LYS A 560 -12.72 20.75 18.79
N ALA A 561 -12.80 20.79 20.12
CA ALA A 561 -13.70 19.96 20.90
C ALA A 561 -15.13 20.04 20.34
N ASP A 562 -15.82 18.91 20.29
CA ASP A 562 -17.21 18.82 19.82
C ASP A 562 -17.41 19.16 18.33
N LYS A 563 -16.33 19.39 17.56
CA LYS A 563 -16.37 19.68 16.11
C LYS A 563 -15.67 18.62 15.27
N VAL A 564 -14.73 17.89 15.85
CA VAL A 564 -14.07 16.76 15.19
C VAL A 564 -14.68 15.44 15.65
N ALA A 565 -14.73 14.48 14.73
CA ALA A 565 -15.24 13.14 15.00
C ALA A 565 -14.24 12.07 14.54
N TYR A 566 -14.30 10.87 15.11
CA TYR A 566 -13.66 9.68 14.55
C TYR A 566 -14.25 9.35 13.17
N PRO A 567 -13.47 8.81 12.22
CA PRO A 567 -13.96 8.51 10.87
C PRO A 567 -14.91 7.30 10.81
N THR A 568 -14.79 6.37 11.76
CA THR A 568 -15.55 5.11 11.83
C THR A 568 -15.61 4.64 13.28
N TRP A 569 -16.56 3.74 13.58
CA TRP A 569 -16.65 3.04 14.86
C TRP A 569 -15.60 1.94 15.04
N PHE A 570 -14.89 1.56 13.98
CA PHE A 570 -13.78 0.62 14.07
C PHE A 570 -12.56 1.33 14.67
N LEU A 571 -12.57 1.46 15.98
CA LEU A 571 -11.52 2.10 16.75
C LEU A 571 -10.75 1.07 17.58
N HIS A 572 -9.53 1.41 17.97
CA HIS A 572 -8.80 0.61 18.93
C HIS A 572 -9.63 0.43 20.21
N LYS A 573 -9.69 -0.79 20.76
CA LYS A 573 -10.53 -1.11 21.94
C LYS A 573 -10.31 -0.14 23.11
N GLU A 574 -9.09 0.35 23.29
CA GLU A 574 -8.77 1.32 24.35
C GLU A 574 -9.53 2.64 24.18
N LEU A 575 -9.76 3.10 22.94
CA LEU A 575 -10.53 4.30 22.65
C LEU A 575 -12.01 4.13 23.02
N LEU A 576 -12.53 2.92 22.91
CA LEU A 576 -13.93 2.57 23.19
C LEU A 576 -14.19 2.20 24.66
N ASN A 577 -13.20 1.67 25.37
CA ASN A 577 -13.37 1.16 26.73
C ASN A 577 -13.82 2.27 27.70
N GLY A 578 -15.04 2.13 28.24
CA GLY A 578 -15.62 3.12 29.15
C GLY A 578 -16.06 4.42 28.48
N ARG A 579 -16.15 4.46 27.14
CA ARG A 579 -16.71 5.62 26.41
C ARG A 579 -18.22 5.66 26.55
N GLU A 580 -18.76 6.79 26.99
CA GLU A 580 -20.21 6.99 27.16
C GLU A 580 -20.90 7.56 25.91
N SER A 581 -20.16 8.33 25.09
CA SER A 581 -20.69 8.98 23.90
C SER A 581 -21.19 7.97 22.86
N LYS A 582 -22.40 8.21 22.35
CA LYS A 582 -23.09 7.38 21.36
C LYS A 582 -22.89 7.85 19.92
N ASP A 583 -22.16 8.93 19.71
CA ASP A 583 -21.74 9.44 18.41
C ASP A 583 -20.22 9.27 18.23
N LEU A 584 -19.70 9.66 17.06
CA LEU A 584 -18.26 9.63 16.79
C LEU A 584 -17.56 10.95 17.20
N ILE A 585 -18.26 11.92 17.77
CA ILE A 585 -17.70 13.22 18.13
C ILE A 585 -16.68 13.05 19.26
N ILE A 586 -15.54 13.74 19.16
CA ILE A 586 -14.46 13.66 20.12
C ILE A 586 -14.64 14.78 21.14
N HIS A 587 -14.83 14.39 22.39
CA HIS A 587 -15.02 15.30 23.51
C HIS A 587 -13.78 15.36 24.40
N LYS A 588 -13.65 16.40 25.22
CA LYS A 588 -12.55 16.52 26.21
C LYS A 588 -12.55 15.36 27.21
N VAL A 589 -13.72 14.90 27.63
CA VAL A 589 -13.87 13.75 28.53
C VAL A 589 -13.32 12.45 27.92
N ASP A 590 -13.34 12.32 26.59
CA ASP A 590 -12.70 11.18 25.92
C ASP A 590 -11.18 11.23 26.09
N ASP A 591 -10.55 12.38 25.84
CA ASP A 591 -9.12 12.58 26.08
C ASP A 591 -8.73 12.32 27.54
N GLU A 592 -9.47 12.89 28.50
CA GLU A 592 -9.21 12.71 29.94
C GLU A 592 -9.28 11.24 30.35
N ARG A 593 -10.31 10.53 29.88
CA ARG A 593 -10.49 9.10 30.13
C ARG A 593 -9.35 8.28 29.57
N ILE A 594 -8.98 8.50 28.30
CA ILE A 594 -7.90 7.75 27.64
C ILE A 594 -6.55 8.05 28.28
N LEU A 595 -6.28 9.31 28.61
CA LEU A 595 -5.06 9.69 29.30
C LEU A 595 -4.97 9.03 30.67
N GLN A 596 -6.05 9.07 31.45
CA GLN A 596 -6.08 8.47 32.78
C GLN A 596 -5.91 6.95 32.71
N ALA A 597 -6.55 6.27 31.76
CA ALA A 597 -6.36 4.83 31.54
C ALA A 597 -4.92 4.51 31.10
N THR A 598 -4.35 5.32 30.21
CA THR A 598 -2.96 5.19 29.74
C THR A 598 -1.98 5.30 30.90
N LEU A 599 -2.06 6.38 31.68
CA LEU A 599 -1.17 6.60 32.81
C LEU A 599 -1.34 5.52 33.91
N ASN A 600 -2.58 5.09 34.21
CA ASN A 600 -2.84 4.03 35.17
C ASN A 600 -2.30 2.67 34.73
N GLY A 601 -2.43 2.31 33.45
CA GLY A 601 -1.92 1.05 32.91
C GLY A 601 -0.40 0.93 33.02
N LEU A 602 0.30 2.06 32.86
CA LEU A 602 1.75 2.13 33.03
C LEU A 602 2.16 2.02 34.51
N HIS A 603 1.34 2.54 35.45
CA HIS A 603 1.56 2.39 36.90
C HIS A 603 1.23 0.98 37.45
N ALA A 604 0.18 0.32 36.96
CA ALA A 604 -0.19 -1.03 37.41
C ALA A 604 0.87 -2.08 37.07
N SER A 605 1.60 -1.86 35.97
CA SER A 605 2.73 -2.69 35.55
C SER A 605 3.96 -2.56 36.48
N ASN A 606 4.01 -1.54 37.34
CA ASN A 606 5.09 -1.31 38.31
C ASN A 606 4.91 -2.05 39.65
N HIS A 607 3.72 -2.57 39.98
CA HIS A 607 3.44 -3.19 41.28
C HIS A 607 3.67 -4.71 41.35
N ILE A 608 4.17 -5.32 40.27
CA ILE A 608 4.70 -6.69 40.31
C ILE A 608 6.20 -6.59 40.62
N HIS A 609 6.58 -6.90 41.86
CA HIS A 609 7.94 -6.69 42.40
C HIS A 609 9.06 -7.41 41.63
N PRO A 610 10.31 -6.89 41.65
CA PRO A 610 11.48 -7.45 41.00
C PRO A 610 12.14 -8.49 41.93
N SER A 611 11.84 -9.77 41.73
CA SER A 611 12.58 -10.84 42.39
C SER A 611 12.45 -12.17 41.65
N VAL A 612 12.81 -12.23 40.37
CA VAL A 612 13.41 -13.42 39.75
C VAL A 612 14.26 -12.94 38.57
N GLU A 613 15.58 -13.11 38.65
CA GLU A 613 16.41 -13.23 37.45
C GLU A 613 16.02 -14.54 36.75
N SER A 614 15.01 -14.50 35.89
CA SER A 614 14.84 -15.45 34.79
C SER A 614 13.78 -14.97 33.79
N ASP A 615 14.20 -14.87 32.54
CA ASP A 615 13.40 -15.01 31.32
C ASP A 615 12.06 -14.25 31.24
N CYS A 616 12.16 -12.94 31.02
CA CYS A 616 11.12 -12.18 30.29
C CYS A 616 11.76 -11.43 29.11
N ARG A 617 11.96 -12.16 28.00
CA ARG A 617 12.06 -11.52 26.67
C ARG A 617 10.65 -11.07 26.26
N ILE A 618 10.21 -9.94 26.76
CA ILE A 618 9.12 -9.19 26.13
C ILE A 618 9.74 -8.51 24.90
N ALA A 619 9.31 -8.96 23.73
CA ALA A 619 9.80 -8.51 22.44
C ALA A 619 9.60 -6.99 22.28
N PRO A 620 10.57 -6.29 21.65
CA PRO A 620 10.30 -4.96 21.13
C PRO A 620 9.19 -5.12 20.09
N SER A 621 8.10 -4.35 20.20
CA SER A 621 7.09 -4.26 19.14
C SER A 621 7.63 -3.44 17.96
N LEU A 622 8.75 -3.91 17.42
CA LEU A 622 9.02 -4.04 16.00
C LEU A 622 8.49 -5.42 15.62
N GLY A 623 7.73 -5.51 14.53
CA GLY A 623 6.94 -6.70 14.19
C GLY A 623 7.72 -8.01 14.22
N ILE A 624 7.11 -9.02 14.87
CA ILE A 624 6.84 -10.39 14.40
C ILE A 624 5.91 -10.99 15.46
N SER A 625 4.65 -11.27 15.12
CA SER A 625 3.82 -12.17 15.91
C SER A 625 3.20 -13.24 15.00
N ARG A 626 3.37 -14.48 15.46
CA ARG A 626 3.00 -15.73 14.80
C ARG A 626 1.48 -15.83 14.66
N ARG A 627 1.01 -16.38 13.54
CA ARG A 627 -0.39 -16.78 13.32
C ARG A 627 -0.78 -17.87 14.32
N CYS A 628 -1.69 -17.56 15.24
CA CYS A 628 -2.58 -18.57 15.80
C CYS A 628 -3.79 -18.68 14.88
N ALA A 629 -3.96 -19.85 14.26
CA ALA A 629 -5.17 -20.24 13.59
C ALA A 629 -6.25 -20.51 14.67
N LEU A 630 -7.30 -19.69 14.70
CA LEU A 630 -8.57 -20.09 15.29
C LEU A 630 -9.41 -20.71 14.18
N ALA A 631 -9.81 -21.97 14.40
CA ALA A 631 -10.77 -22.69 13.57
C ALA A 631 -12.15 -22.03 13.64
N PRO A 632 -13.00 -22.17 12.59
CA PRO A 632 -14.36 -21.68 12.63
C PRO A 632 -15.23 -22.63 13.44
N ASP A 633 -15.77 -22.15 14.56
CA ASP A 633 -16.87 -22.82 15.23
C ASP A 633 -18.17 -22.49 14.49
N SER A 634 -18.75 -23.55 13.93
CA SER A 634 -20.12 -23.62 13.48
C SER A 634 -21.06 -23.54 14.68
N SER A 635 -21.85 -22.49 14.79
CA SER A 635 -23.27 -22.54 15.21
C SER A 635 -23.82 -21.14 15.46
N PHE A 636 -25.12 -21.02 15.20
CA PHE A 636 -26.05 -19.92 15.47
C PHE A 636 -26.41 -19.02 14.28
N PHE A 637 -27.74 -18.95 14.11
CA PHE A 637 -28.55 -18.43 13.01
C PHE A 637 -28.32 -16.96 12.66
#